data_AF-A0A1Y1ZS54-F1
#
_entry.id   AF-A0A1Y1ZS54-F1
#
_cell.length_a   1.000
_cell.length_b   1.000
_cell.length_c   1.000
_cell.angle_alpha   90.00
_cell.angle_beta   90.00
_cell.angle_gamma   90.00
#
_symmetry.space_group_name_H-M   'P 1'
#
loop_
_entity.id
_entity.type
_entity.pdbx_description
1 polymer ?
#
loop_
_entity_poly.entity_id
_entity_poly.type
_entity_poly.pdbx_seq_one_letter_code
_entity_poly.pdbx_strand_id
1 'polypeptide(L)'
;MVPRQFTFLPSNGSQRAKAGDDGRTCEYSHWIRYNTFYGLAITTTLASLLLAADFFQWRATGYFFRVVSDFPASVALFVQMLAAFFGLIHVAVVCRLINFALRIRLTRESVTLDVLRTWVDMSIPRVDWDLPLRFFFPVAFIVFLSLLPAALWAGSMTPLLSPSITTMTLNTPSYRDVSMIKEYPLEIGKGGPSRRLAKGLFTYSVGVQHIGSILSSAASASTVGKNSRSRTHPKFDNTPFSYKGRSYGVGAPVGLTDISISSNKQAASYIYQEEGYLTDVECIYNSTSNFTLSSGPVSGEWIYAASGKLPDSVDGGEYSNYIGHDSKAIVAMAVAYSEKSTRRYIAITAGESYSFLNNTQCELNFTPTLFNVSVDLLNFNISVSPLNTVPDFNPQRNLTRTMVRQFELISNDLTNLYVSLLGDALNSSIAAYNMSQPNSNRNGFTQAEATLGGVTNSIIAMADDMLVAYASAQLIVGGVWSTQSAQVYMNAIRFGQPAYIYAIFGLNLCIMLAVAAEAVRTRGWEKLGRFNYLDPRDLIMAASRGGHKVAQAGDKLAREEGKKTMKRVWLLSDPDEGNGTLAVRMQGDDNGHVSIVLAGENSTPVAHLDDAEEPCQVKDGT
;
A
#
# COMPACT_ATOMS: atom_id res chain seq x y z
N MET A 1 46.83 -0.59 -6.58
CA MET A 1 46.57 0.04 -5.27
C MET A 1 46.15 -1.04 -4.30
N VAL A 2 47.02 -1.38 -3.35
CA VAL A 2 46.77 -2.38 -2.30
C VAL A 2 45.84 -1.74 -1.25
N PRO A 3 44.78 -2.43 -0.79
CA PRO A 3 43.88 -1.85 0.20
C PRO A 3 44.62 -1.71 1.54
N ARG A 4 44.78 -0.46 2.02
CA ARG A 4 45.22 -0.19 3.39
C ARG A 4 44.11 -0.61 4.34
N GLN A 5 44.28 -1.76 4.98
CA GLN A 5 43.48 -2.17 6.13
C GLN A 5 43.68 -1.16 7.28
N PHE A 6 42.59 -0.56 7.73
CA PHE A 6 42.57 0.27 8.93
C PHE A 6 42.89 -0.59 10.15
N THR A 7 44.12 -0.48 10.64
CA THR A 7 44.58 -1.06 11.90
C THR A 7 44.55 0.03 12.96
N PHE A 8 43.64 -0.08 13.93
CA PHE A 8 43.68 0.75 15.13
C PHE A 8 44.77 0.19 16.05
N LEU A 9 45.92 0.84 16.09
CA LEU A 9 46.96 0.57 17.08
C LEU A 9 46.49 1.14 18.44
N PRO A 10 46.32 0.33 19.50
CA PRO A 10 46.18 0.88 20.83
C PRO A 10 47.51 1.52 21.26
N SER A 11 47.40 2.72 21.80
CA SER A 11 48.51 3.51 22.36
C SER A 11 49.34 2.70 23.34
N ASN A 12 50.67 2.75 23.15
CA ASN A 12 51.69 2.23 24.05
C ASN A 12 51.48 2.73 25.49
N GLY A 13 50.89 1.88 26.33
CA GLY A 13 50.89 2.00 27.78
C GLY A 13 51.43 0.70 28.35
N SER A 14 52.70 0.71 28.76
CA SER A 14 53.39 -0.42 29.38
C SER A 14 52.73 -0.78 30.73
N GLN A 15 51.75 -1.67 30.72
CA GLN A 15 51.34 -2.40 31.92
C GLN A 15 51.85 -3.83 31.80
N ARG A 16 52.87 -4.14 32.62
CA ARG A 16 53.27 -5.51 32.93
C ARG A 16 52.00 -6.30 33.27
N ALA A 17 51.68 -7.33 32.49
CA ALA A 17 50.74 -8.35 32.89
C ALA A 17 51.18 -8.87 34.26
N LYS A 18 50.44 -8.55 35.31
CA LYS A 18 50.68 -9.13 36.63
C LYS A 18 50.25 -10.59 36.50
N ALA A 19 51.19 -11.50 36.67
CA ALA A 19 50.86 -12.90 36.90
C ALA A 19 49.97 -12.95 38.15
N GLY A 20 48.80 -13.58 38.06
CA GLY A 20 47.99 -13.85 39.25
C GLY A 20 48.79 -14.67 40.27
N ASP A 21 48.39 -14.61 41.53
CA ASP A 21 49.08 -15.20 42.70
C ASP A 21 49.42 -16.70 42.55
N ASP A 22 48.80 -17.40 41.61
CA ASP A 22 48.99 -18.83 41.33
C ASP A 22 50.07 -19.13 40.27
N GLY A 23 50.69 -18.10 39.66
CA GLY A 23 51.74 -18.25 38.64
C GLY A 23 51.30 -18.93 37.34
N ARG A 24 50.01 -19.18 37.15
CA ARG A 24 49.44 -20.00 36.05
C ARG A 24 48.44 -19.26 35.15
N THR A 25 48.03 -18.04 35.49
CA THR A 25 46.99 -17.29 34.78
C THR A 25 47.49 -15.90 34.37
N CYS A 26 47.56 -15.64 33.06
CA CYS A 26 47.70 -14.29 32.52
C CYS A 26 46.32 -13.61 32.55
N GLU A 27 46.25 -12.37 33.05
CA GLU A 27 45.02 -11.56 32.99
C GLU A 27 44.63 -11.27 31.54
N TYR A 28 43.39 -11.64 31.17
CA TYR A 28 42.81 -11.31 29.86
C TYR A 28 42.62 -9.79 29.73
N SER A 29 43.10 -9.20 28.63
CA SER A 29 42.82 -7.79 28.28
C SER A 29 41.31 -7.55 28.14
N HIS A 30 40.84 -6.42 28.69
CA HIS A 30 39.44 -5.98 28.64
C HIS A 30 38.85 -6.03 27.23
N TRP A 31 39.63 -5.61 26.23
CA TRP A 31 39.18 -5.59 24.84
C TRP A 31 38.88 -7.00 24.31
N ILE A 32 39.68 -7.99 24.70
CA ILE A 32 39.48 -9.38 24.29
C ILE A 32 38.21 -9.94 24.93
N ARG A 33 37.94 -9.62 26.20
CA ARG A 33 36.75 -10.10 26.94
C ARG A 33 35.43 -9.58 26.36
N TYR A 34 35.39 -8.31 25.94
CA TYR A 34 34.13 -7.63 25.63
C TYR A 34 33.84 -7.40 24.13
N ASN A 35 34.80 -7.65 23.22
CA ASN A 35 34.66 -7.30 21.80
C ASN A 35 33.37 -7.78 21.13
N THR A 36 32.98 -9.05 21.31
CA THR A 36 31.77 -9.59 20.68
C THR A 36 30.48 -8.97 21.25
N PHE A 37 30.49 -8.54 22.52
CA PHE A 37 29.33 -7.91 23.13
C PHE A 37 29.12 -6.48 22.65
N TYR A 38 30.16 -5.78 22.17
CA TYR A 38 29.98 -4.47 21.52
C TYR A 38 29.13 -4.54 20.25
N GLY A 39 29.08 -5.70 19.59
CA GLY A 39 28.16 -5.94 18.47
C GLY A 39 26.69 -5.75 18.85
N LEU A 40 26.32 -6.00 20.11
CA LEU A 40 24.96 -5.78 20.61
C LEU A 40 24.56 -4.30 20.62
N ALA A 41 25.50 -3.37 20.70
CA ALA A 41 25.19 -1.95 20.64
C ALA A 41 24.56 -1.57 19.29
N ILE A 42 25.06 -2.17 18.20
CA ILE A 42 24.55 -1.94 16.83
C ILE A 42 23.14 -2.52 16.68
N THR A 43 22.94 -3.77 17.11
CA THR A 43 21.63 -4.42 17.00
C THR A 43 20.58 -3.77 17.92
N THR A 44 20.98 -3.30 19.11
CA THR A 44 20.09 -2.63 20.07
C THR A 44 19.70 -1.23 19.60
N THR A 45 20.65 -0.45 19.09
CA THR A 45 20.35 0.89 18.52
C THR A 45 19.38 0.78 17.36
N LEU A 46 19.61 -0.17 16.45
CA LEU A 46 18.74 -0.39 15.30
C LEU A 46 17.34 -0.89 15.69
N ALA A 47 17.25 -1.84 16.64
CA ALA A 47 15.95 -2.31 17.14
C ALA A 47 15.16 -1.20 17.85
N SER A 48 15.86 -0.34 18.59
CA SER A 48 15.25 0.84 19.25
C SER A 48 14.78 1.87 18.24
N LEU A 49 15.54 2.11 17.16
CA LEU A 49 15.15 2.98 16.07
C LEU A 49 13.92 2.45 15.32
N LEU A 50 13.84 1.13 15.06
CA LEU A 50 12.67 0.52 14.45
C LEU A 50 11.44 0.62 15.35
N LEU A 51 11.60 0.41 16.66
CA LEU A 51 10.52 0.57 17.63
C LEU A 51 10.04 2.03 17.71
N ALA A 52 10.98 2.98 17.74
CA ALA A 52 10.65 4.41 17.73
C ALA A 52 9.96 4.81 16.42
N ALA A 53 10.44 4.33 15.27
CA ALA A 53 9.81 4.58 13.98
C ALA A 53 8.38 4.03 13.92
N ASP A 54 8.13 2.86 14.52
CA ASP A 54 6.78 2.31 14.62
C ASP A 54 5.89 3.13 15.55
N PHE A 55 6.41 3.53 16.72
CA PHE A 55 5.70 4.33 17.71
C PHE A 55 5.29 5.70 17.15
N PHE A 56 6.20 6.38 16.45
CA PHE A 56 5.93 7.67 15.79
C PHE A 56 5.17 7.54 14.47
N GLN A 57 4.77 6.32 14.06
CA GLN A 57 4.13 6.05 12.77
C GLN A 57 4.91 6.67 11.60
N TRP A 58 6.25 6.62 11.67
CA TRP A 58 7.08 7.14 10.61
C TRP A 58 6.88 6.30 9.34
N ARG A 59 6.71 7.00 8.21
CA ARG A 59 6.49 6.41 6.90
C ARG A 59 7.40 7.08 5.89
N ALA A 60 8.12 6.26 5.12
CA ALA A 60 8.99 6.75 4.06
C ALA A 60 8.17 7.03 2.79
N THR A 61 8.29 8.25 2.27
CA THR A 61 7.68 8.71 1.01
C THR A 61 8.76 9.20 0.04
N GLY A 62 8.39 9.70 -1.14
CA GLY A 62 9.35 10.24 -2.12
C GLY A 62 10.30 9.20 -2.74
N TYR A 63 11.61 9.49 -2.73
CA TYR A 63 12.64 8.72 -3.44
C TYR A 63 12.73 7.26 -2.95
N PHE A 64 12.69 7.05 -1.63
CA PHE A 64 12.79 5.71 -1.06
C PHE A 64 11.62 4.81 -1.51
N PHE A 65 10.40 5.38 -1.58
CA PHE A 65 9.24 4.67 -2.11
C PHE A 65 9.45 4.23 -3.56
N ARG A 66 10.00 5.11 -4.41
CA ARG A 66 10.26 4.78 -5.82
C ARG A 66 11.25 3.63 -5.94
N VAL A 67 12.37 3.68 -5.20
CA VAL A 67 13.38 2.62 -5.24
C VAL A 67 12.80 1.26 -4.85
N VAL A 68 12.00 1.20 -3.78
CA VAL A 68 11.37 -0.05 -3.33
C VAL A 68 10.31 -0.53 -4.32
N SER A 69 9.54 0.38 -4.91
CA SER A 69 8.51 0.05 -5.88
C SER A 69 9.08 -0.43 -7.22
N ASP A 70 10.18 0.18 -7.68
CA ASP A 70 10.80 -0.12 -8.97
C ASP A 70 11.70 -1.36 -8.91
N PHE A 71 12.35 -1.61 -7.76
CA PHE A 71 13.29 -2.72 -7.57
C PHE A 71 12.99 -3.57 -6.32
N PRO A 72 11.80 -4.20 -6.23
CA PRO A 72 11.38 -4.95 -5.03
C PRO A 72 12.32 -6.12 -4.71
N ALA A 73 12.84 -6.81 -5.73
CA ALA A 73 13.74 -7.95 -5.55
C ALA A 73 15.12 -7.54 -4.98
N SER A 74 15.70 -6.44 -5.47
CA SER A 74 16.99 -5.94 -4.99
C SER A 74 16.90 -5.47 -3.54
N VAL A 75 15.80 -4.81 -3.17
CA VAL A 75 15.56 -4.39 -1.79
C VAL A 75 15.36 -5.60 -0.87
N ALA A 76 14.60 -6.60 -1.30
CA ALA A 76 14.43 -7.84 -0.53
C ALA A 76 15.76 -8.55 -0.27
N LEU A 77 16.62 -8.66 -1.29
CA LEU A 77 17.95 -9.24 -1.15
C LEU A 77 18.82 -8.45 -0.17
N PHE A 78 18.82 -7.12 -0.27
CA PHE A 78 19.57 -6.26 0.65
C PHE A 78 19.09 -6.42 2.11
N VAL A 79 17.77 -6.46 2.32
CA VAL A 79 17.17 -6.72 3.65
C VAL A 79 17.59 -8.10 4.17
N GLN A 80 17.58 -9.14 3.33
CA GLN A 80 18.01 -10.48 3.73
C GLN A 80 19.50 -10.54 4.11
N MET A 81 20.38 -9.87 3.36
CA MET A 81 21.81 -9.80 3.69
C MET A 81 22.05 -9.11 5.03
N LEU A 82 21.39 -7.96 5.27
CA LEU A 82 21.47 -7.27 6.55
C LEU A 82 20.91 -8.11 7.69
N ALA A 83 19.77 -8.75 7.48
CA ALA A 83 19.14 -9.61 8.47
C ALA A 83 20.02 -10.81 8.85
N ALA A 84 20.67 -11.44 7.88
CA ALA A 84 21.62 -12.51 8.12
C ALA A 84 22.84 -12.02 8.91
N PHE A 85 23.36 -10.83 8.58
CA PHE A 85 24.48 -10.23 9.31
C PHE A 85 24.13 -9.93 10.78
N PHE A 86 22.98 -9.30 11.04
CA PHE A 86 22.56 -9.03 12.42
C PHE A 86 22.19 -10.29 13.20
N GLY A 87 21.59 -11.28 12.53
CA GLY A 87 21.36 -12.60 13.11
C GLY A 87 22.66 -13.28 13.52
N LEU A 88 23.70 -13.20 12.68
CA LEU A 88 25.03 -13.74 12.99
C LEU A 88 25.65 -13.09 14.24
N ILE A 89 25.47 -11.77 14.43
CA ILE A 89 25.94 -11.08 15.65
C ILE A 89 25.26 -11.66 16.91
N HIS A 90 23.93 -11.85 16.87
CA HIS A 90 23.20 -12.46 18.00
C HIS A 90 23.68 -13.87 18.31
N VAL A 91 23.84 -14.70 17.27
CA VAL A 91 24.33 -16.07 17.42
C VAL A 91 25.75 -16.08 17.98
N ALA A 92 26.66 -15.24 17.48
CA ALA A 92 28.03 -15.13 17.95
C ALA A 92 28.10 -14.75 19.45
N VAL A 93 27.23 -13.84 19.90
CA VAL A 93 27.13 -13.46 21.32
C VAL A 93 26.66 -14.64 22.17
N VAL A 94 25.61 -15.35 21.76
CA VAL A 94 25.08 -16.51 22.50
C VAL A 94 26.11 -17.63 22.56
N CYS A 95 26.74 -17.97 21.43
CA CYS A 95 27.82 -18.94 21.35
C CYS A 95 29.00 -18.56 22.26
N ARG A 96 29.35 -17.27 22.34
CA ARG A 96 30.41 -16.79 23.22
C ARG A 96 30.04 -16.89 24.70
N LEU A 97 28.79 -16.60 25.08
CA LEU A 97 28.30 -16.82 26.44
C LEU A 97 28.36 -18.29 26.84
N ILE A 98 27.92 -19.18 25.95
CA ILE A 98 27.97 -20.63 26.16
C ILE A 98 29.42 -21.07 26.35
N ASN A 99 30.35 -20.66 25.46
CA ASN A 99 31.77 -20.96 25.58
C ASN A 99 32.34 -20.49 26.93
N PHE A 100 32.07 -19.25 27.33
CA PHE A 100 32.55 -18.71 28.61
C PHE A 100 31.99 -19.48 29.82
N ALA A 101 30.70 -19.84 29.80
CA ALA A 101 30.10 -20.65 30.86
C ALA A 101 30.73 -22.05 30.95
N LEU A 102 30.96 -22.69 29.80
CA LEU A 102 31.53 -24.03 29.71
C LEU A 102 33.02 -24.06 30.10
N ARG A 103 33.82 -23.07 29.71
CA ARG A 103 35.21 -22.93 30.17
C ARG A 103 35.31 -22.84 31.69
N ILE A 104 34.45 -22.03 32.31
CA ILE A 104 34.41 -21.92 33.78
C ILE A 104 34.01 -23.27 34.39
N ARG A 105 33.09 -24.00 33.77
CA ARG A 105 32.69 -25.33 34.24
C ARG A 105 33.79 -26.38 34.14
N LEU A 106 34.56 -26.38 33.04
CA LEU A 106 35.71 -27.27 32.84
C LEU A 106 36.80 -27.10 33.92
N THR A 107 36.90 -25.92 34.54
CA THR A 107 37.85 -25.72 35.66
C THR A 107 37.41 -26.40 36.96
N ARG A 108 36.16 -26.87 37.06
CA ARG A 108 35.59 -27.43 38.30
C ARG A 108 35.16 -28.89 38.17
N GLU A 109 34.78 -29.34 36.98
CA GLU A 109 34.23 -30.66 36.74
C GLU A 109 35.02 -31.40 35.65
N SER A 110 35.29 -32.69 35.86
CA SER A 110 35.83 -33.58 34.82
C SER A 110 34.70 -34.05 33.89
N VAL A 111 34.94 -34.02 32.59
CA VAL A 111 33.93 -34.26 31.55
C VAL A 111 34.42 -35.34 30.59
N THR A 112 33.52 -36.20 30.08
CA THR A 112 33.86 -37.21 29.07
C THR A 112 34.07 -36.57 27.70
N LEU A 113 34.85 -37.23 26.82
CA LEU A 113 35.16 -36.70 25.49
C LEU A 113 33.91 -36.50 24.61
N ASP A 114 32.90 -37.35 24.71
CA ASP A 114 31.63 -37.20 23.98
C ASP A 114 30.83 -35.97 24.43
N VAL A 115 30.85 -35.66 25.73
CA VAL A 115 30.21 -34.46 26.28
C VAL A 115 30.99 -33.21 25.88
N LEU A 116 32.33 -33.28 25.85
CA LEU A 116 33.18 -32.20 25.36
C LEU A 116 32.95 -31.93 23.87
N ARG A 117 32.80 -32.97 23.03
CA ARG A 117 32.43 -32.83 21.62
C ARG A 117 31.08 -32.14 21.45
N THR A 118 30.07 -32.58 22.22
CA THR A 118 28.76 -31.93 22.22
C THR A 118 28.85 -30.45 22.64
N TRP A 119 29.73 -30.11 23.58
CA TRP A 119 29.97 -28.73 24.02
C TRP A 119 30.63 -27.86 22.95
N VAL A 120 31.53 -28.44 22.15
CA VAL A 120 32.10 -27.80 20.96
C VAL A 120 30.99 -27.51 19.94
N ASP A 121 30.15 -28.51 19.63
CA ASP A 121 29.08 -28.40 18.64
C ASP A 121 27.91 -27.49 19.08
N MET A 122 27.75 -27.25 20.39
CA MET A 122 26.84 -26.22 20.91
C MET A 122 27.43 -24.81 20.88
N SER A 123 28.76 -24.69 20.94
CA SER A 123 29.46 -23.40 20.95
C SER A 123 29.80 -22.88 19.56
N ILE A 124 29.77 -23.75 18.55
CA ILE A 124 29.87 -23.45 17.13
C ILE A 124 28.61 -24.06 16.50
N PRO A 125 27.68 -23.27 15.93
CA PRO A 125 26.40 -23.79 15.43
C PRO A 125 26.62 -24.66 14.17
N ARG A 126 27.07 -25.91 14.39
CA ARG A 126 27.38 -26.92 13.39
C ARG A 126 26.60 -28.18 13.74
N VAL A 127 26.01 -28.80 12.72
CA VAL A 127 25.41 -30.13 12.87
C VAL A 127 26.46 -31.17 12.55
N ASP A 128 26.74 -32.04 13.51
CA ASP A 128 27.54 -33.23 13.33
C ASP A 128 26.61 -34.45 13.39
N TRP A 129 26.64 -35.25 12.33
CA TRP A 129 25.74 -36.39 12.14
C TRP A 129 26.22 -37.65 12.85
N ASP A 130 27.45 -37.64 13.37
CA ASP A 130 28.08 -38.78 14.03
C ASP A 130 27.79 -38.85 15.54
N LEU A 131 26.97 -37.94 16.08
CA LEU A 131 26.64 -37.91 17.51
C LEU A 131 25.54 -38.93 17.88
N PRO A 132 25.62 -39.53 19.08
CA PRO A 132 24.51 -40.31 19.65
C PRO A 132 23.21 -39.48 19.70
N LEU A 133 22.06 -40.11 19.42
CA LEU A 133 20.76 -39.44 19.34
C LEU A 133 20.43 -38.55 20.56
N ARG A 134 20.90 -38.93 21.75
CA ARG A 134 20.72 -38.16 22.99
C ARG A 134 21.34 -36.75 22.94
N PHE A 135 22.44 -36.59 22.21
CA PHE A 135 23.17 -35.32 22.06
C PHE A 135 22.85 -34.60 20.74
N PHE A 136 22.40 -35.36 19.73
CA PHE A 136 21.99 -34.84 18.43
C PHE A 136 20.80 -33.87 18.53
N PHE A 137 19.69 -34.27 19.20
CA PHE A 137 18.48 -33.42 19.26
C PHE A 137 18.71 -32.05 19.93
N PRO A 138 19.44 -31.95 21.06
CA PRO A 138 19.81 -30.66 21.65
C PRO A 138 20.65 -29.77 20.73
N VAL A 139 21.65 -30.34 20.04
CA VAL A 139 22.51 -29.58 19.11
C VAL A 139 21.71 -29.10 17.90
N ALA A 140 20.91 -29.97 17.29
CA ALA A 140 20.03 -29.62 16.18
C ALA A 140 19.03 -28.52 16.56
N PHE A 141 18.50 -28.56 17.79
CA PHE A 141 17.62 -27.51 18.30
C PHE A 141 18.33 -26.17 18.46
N ILE A 142 19.57 -26.15 18.98
CA ILE A 142 20.38 -24.92 19.10
C ILE A 142 20.71 -24.34 17.71
N VAL A 143 21.07 -25.20 16.75
CA VAL A 143 21.31 -24.77 15.36
C VAL A 143 20.03 -24.20 14.75
N PHE A 144 18.87 -24.82 14.97
CA PHE A 144 17.60 -24.28 14.51
C PHE A 144 17.26 -22.92 15.16
N LEU A 145 17.44 -22.80 16.48
CA LEU A 145 17.25 -21.53 17.18
C LEU A 145 18.19 -20.42 16.68
N SER A 146 19.37 -20.77 16.16
CA SER A 146 20.32 -19.82 15.58
C SER A 146 19.83 -19.16 14.29
N LEU A 147 18.83 -19.77 13.61
CA LEU A 147 18.21 -19.19 12.40
C LEU A 147 17.12 -18.16 12.72
N LEU A 148 16.50 -18.24 13.91
CA LEU A 148 15.41 -17.35 14.31
C LEU A 148 15.80 -15.86 14.33
N PRO A 149 16.96 -15.44 14.87
CA PRO A 149 17.38 -14.05 14.84
C PRO A 149 17.38 -13.44 13.43
N ALA A 150 17.91 -14.18 12.44
CA ALA A 150 17.95 -13.71 11.05
C ALA A 150 16.55 -13.57 10.45
N ALA A 151 15.66 -14.53 10.70
CA ALA A 151 14.27 -14.46 10.23
C ALA A 151 13.51 -13.28 10.86
N LEU A 152 13.67 -13.05 12.16
CA LEU A 152 13.05 -11.93 12.87
C LEU A 152 13.55 -10.56 12.35
N TRP A 153 14.87 -10.44 12.11
CA TRP A 153 15.42 -9.23 11.49
C TRP A 153 14.85 -8.97 10.10
N ALA A 154 14.76 -10.01 9.26
CA ALA A 154 14.18 -9.87 7.92
C ALA A 154 12.72 -9.38 7.99
N GLY A 155 11.90 -9.98 8.86
CA GLY A 155 10.51 -9.56 9.07
C GLY A 155 10.35 -8.15 9.65
N SER A 156 11.31 -7.69 10.45
CA SER A 156 11.31 -6.35 11.06
C SER A 156 11.79 -5.24 10.12
N MET A 157 12.51 -5.57 9.05
CA MET A 157 13.08 -4.61 8.09
C MET A 157 12.37 -4.59 6.74
N THR A 158 11.62 -5.64 6.42
CA THR A 158 10.94 -5.76 5.13
C THR A 158 10.01 -4.56 4.91
N PRO A 159 10.16 -3.82 3.80
CA PRO A 159 9.29 -2.70 3.51
C PRO A 159 7.87 -3.19 3.16
N LEU A 160 6.87 -2.55 3.73
CA LEU A 160 5.46 -2.85 3.52
C LEU A 160 4.73 -1.58 3.08
N LEU A 161 3.78 -1.75 2.16
CA LEU A 161 2.89 -0.66 1.75
C LEU A 161 1.94 -0.34 2.90
N SER A 162 1.87 0.94 3.26
CA SER A 162 0.98 1.48 4.28
C SER A 162 0.41 2.81 3.78
N PRO A 163 -0.90 3.05 3.92
CA PRO A 163 -1.48 4.32 3.53
C PRO A 163 -1.00 5.44 4.48
N SER A 164 -0.63 6.57 3.90
CA SER A 164 -0.37 7.83 4.58
C SER A 164 -1.38 8.86 4.13
N ILE A 165 -1.85 9.72 5.03
CA ILE A 165 -2.86 10.75 4.73
C ILE A 165 -2.15 12.09 4.65
N THR A 166 -2.39 12.84 3.57
CA THR A 166 -1.89 14.21 3.39
C THR A 166 -3.02 15.09 2.88
N THR A 167 -3.06 16.34 3.34
CA THR A 167 -4.05 17.31 2.87
C THR A 167 -3.50 18.06 1.65
N MET A 168 -4.28 18.09 0.57
CA MET A 168 -3.99 18.88 -0.63
C MET A 168 -5.19 19.77 -0.97
N THR A 169 -4.99 20.79 -1.80
CA THR A 169 -6.05 21.71 -2.24
C THR A 169 -6.64 21.26 -3.57
N LEU A 170 -7.96 21.37 -3.70
CA LEU A 170 -8.74 21.08 -4.91
C LEU A 170 -9.69 22.24 -5.20
N ASN A 171 -9.87 22.58 -6.48
CA ASN A 171 -10.82 23.61 -6.89
C ASN A 171 -12.16 22.97 -7.26
N THR A 172 -13.21 23.30 -6.50
CA THR A 172 -14.60 22.88 -6.69
C THR A 172 -15.41 23.98 -7.39
N PRO A 173 -16.51 23.66 -8.11
CA PRO A 173 -17.35 24.69 -8.73
C PRO A 173 -17.92 25.64 -7.66
N SER A 174 -18.08 26.91 -8.01
CA SER A 174 -18.77 27.88 -7.15
C SER A 174 -20.00 28.45 -7.84
N TYR A 175 -21.08 28.60 -7.07
CA TYR A 175 -22.37 29.10 -7.54
C TYR A 175 -22.70 30.51 -7.02
N ARG A 176 -21.67 31.25 -6.58
CA ARG A 176 -21.81 32.67 -6.20
C ARG A 176 -22.17 33.53 -7.41
N ASP A 177 -21.62 33.19 -8.58
CA ASP A 177 -21.99 33.78 -9.86
C ASP A 177 -22.62 32.70 -10.76
N VAL A 178 -23.89 32.91 -11.11
CA VAL A 178 -24.69 32.03 -11.98
C VAL A 178 -25.18 32.76 -13.23
N SER A 179 -24.56 33.89 -13.59
CA SER A 179 -24.95 34.72 -14.73
C SER A 179 -24.95 33.98 -16.08
N MET A 180 -24.07 32.98 -16.22
CA MET A 180 -23.98 32.14 -17.42
C MET A 180 -24.95 30.94 -17.39
N ILE A 181 -25.55 30.60 -16.24
CA ILE A 181 -26.56 29.53 -16.13
C ILE A 181 -27.92 30.13 -16.46
N LYS A 182 -28.26 30.06 -17.74
CA LYS A 182 -29.53 30.51 -18.30
C LYS A 182 -29.92 29.63 -19.48
N GLU A 183 -31.16 29.77 -19.93
CA GLU A 183 -31.60 29.12 -21.15
C GLU A 183 -30.90 29.72 -22.36
N TYR A 184 -30.30 28.86 -23.18
CA TYR A 184 -29.68 29.24 -24.44
C TYR A 184 -30.53 28.72 -25.59
N PRO A 185 -30.90 29.58 -26.56
CA PRO A 185 -31.64 29.14 -27.73
C PRO A 185 -30.89 28.07 -28.51
N LEU A 186 -31.66 27.19 -29.12
CA LEU A 186 -31.21 26.08 -29.98
C LEU A 186 -30.72 26.51 -31.37
N GLU A 187 -30.75 27.81 -31.66
CA GLU A 187 -30.34 28.34 -32.95
C GLU A 187 -28.82 28.22 -33.16
N ILE A 188 -28.43 28.00 -34.43
CA ILE A 188 -27.02 27.97 -34.83
C ILE A 188 -26.34 29.27 -34.40
N GLY A 189 -25.26 29.14 -33.63
CA GLY A 189 -24.50 30.27 -33.10
C GLY A 189 -25.05 30.90 -31.81
N LYS A 190 -26.20 30.44 -31.30
CA LYS A 190 -26.79 30.90 -30.02
C LYS A 190 -26.70 29.90 -28.86
N GLY A 191 -26.04 28.75 -29.06
CA GLY A 191 -25.89 27.66 -28.08
C GLY A 191 -25.03 27.97 -26.83
N GLY A 192 -24.82 29.24 -26.50
CA GLY A 192 -24.15 29.67 -25.28
C GLY A 192 -22.63 29.48 -25.23
N PRO A 193 -21.99 29.94 -24.15
CA PRO A 193 -20.55 29.79 -23.95
C PRO A 193 -20.18 28.31 -23.84
N SER A 194 -19.21 27.89 -24.65
CA SER A 194 -18.67 26.54 -24.65
C SER A 194 -17.16 26.54 -24.90
N ARG A 195 -16.47 25.52 -24.40
CA ARG A 195 -15.03 25.34 -24.56
C ARG A 195 -14.73 23.86 -24.80
N ARG A 196 -14.01 23.58 -25.89
CA ARG A 196 -13.56 22.23 -26.22
C ARG A 196 -12.06 22.09 -25.93
N LEU A 197 -11.70 21.07 -25.15
CA LEU A 197 -10.32 20.76 -24.75
C LEU A 197 -10.05 19.27 -24.99
N ALA A 198 -8.80 18.84 -24.82
CA ALA A 198 -8.45 17.41 -24.84
C ALA A 198 -9.25 16.60 -23.80
N LYS A 199 -9.63 17.24 -22.68
CA LYS A 199 -10.44 16.66 -21.62
C LYS A 199 -11.94 16.59 -21.92
N GLY A 200 -12.43 17.12 -23.05
CA GLY A 200 -13.86 17.05 -23.43
C GLY A 200 -14.46 18.38 -23.88
N LEU A 201 -15.79 18.39 -24.05
CA LEU A 201 -16.59 19.58 -24.31
C LEU A 201 -17.23 20.05 -23.00
N PHE A 202 -17.12 21.33 -22.70
CA PHE A 202 -17.74 21.98 -21.54
C PHE A 202 -18.61 23.13 -22.02
N THR A 203 -19.84 23.22 -21.54
CA THR A 203 -20.85 24.14 -22.12
C THR A 203 -21.95 24.46 -21.13
N TYR A 204 -22.48 25.68 -21.19
CA TYR A 204 -23.70 26.05 -20.45
C TYR A 204 -25.00 25.68 -21.20
N SER A 205 -24.93 25.18 -22.44
CA SER A 205 -26.08 24.59 -23.15
C SER A 205 -26.04 23.07 -23.06
N VAL A 206 -26.26 22.58 -21.83
CA VAL A 206 -26.04 21.18 -21.46
C VAL A 206 -27.00 20.24 -22.20
N GLY A 207 -28.31 20.56 -22.23
CA GLY A 207 -29.33 19.69 -22.83
C GLY A 207 -29.09 19.41 -24.31
N VAL A 208 -28.48 20.37 -25.01
CA VAL A 208 -28.26 20.31 -26.47
C VAL A 208 -26.93 19.65 -26.80
N GLN A 209 -25.85 20.14 -26.17
CA GLN A 209 -24.49 19.74 -26.52
C GLN A 209 -24.10 18.37 -25.94
N HIS A 210 -24.79 17.92 -24.87
CA HIS A 210 -24.59 16.59 -24.26
C HIS A 210 -25.77 15.65 -24.50
N ILE A 211 -26.64 15.93 -25.47
CA ILE A 211 -27.90 15.21 -25.66
C ILE A 211 -27.73 13.69 -25.79
N GLY A 212 -26.70 13.23 -26.51
CA GLY A 212 -26.41 11.79 -26.65
C GLY A 212 -25.98 11.14 -25.33
N SER A 213 -25.16 11.83 -24.53
CA SER A 213 -24.74 11.34 -23.21
C SER A 213 -25.90 11.33 -22.21
N ILE A 214 -26.76 12.35 -22.25
CA ILE A 214 -27.97 12.44 -21.42
C ILE A 214 -28.93 11.30 -21.75
N LEU A 215 -29.17 11.05 -23.04
CA LEU A 215 -30.01 9.93 -23.50
C LEU A 215 -29.46 8.57 -23.08
N SER A 216 -28.15 8.37 -23.22
CA SER A 216 -27.50 7.15 -22.76
C SER A 216 -27.64 6.97 -21.24
N SER A 217 -27.55 8.07 -20.47
CA SER A 217 -27.79 8.04 -19.04
C SER A 217 -29.24 7.71 -18.69
N ALA A 218 -30.21 8.29 -19.40
CA ALA A 218 -31.62 7.99 -19.24
C ALA A 218 -31.91 6.49 -19.49
N ALA A 219 -31.43 5.95 -20.62
CA ALA A 219 -31.64 4.56 -20.99
C ALA A 219 -31.00 3.55 -20.00
N SER A 220 -29.83 3.90 -19.46
CA SER A 220 -29.08 3.06 -18.52
C SER A 220 -29.36 3.35 -17.04
N ALA A 221 -30.38 4.15 -16.74
CA ALA A 221 -30.66 4.61 -15.38
C ALA A 221 -31.02 3.47 -14.42
N SER A 222 -31.80 2.50 -14.91
CA SER A 222 -32.16 1.30 -14.15
C SER A 222 -31.21 0.15 -14.48
N THR A 223 -30.71 -0.55 -13.46
CA THR A 223 -29.77 -1.67 -13.64
C THR A 223 -30.44 -3.02 -13.41
N VAL A 224 -30.12 -4.02 -14.23
CA VAL A 224 -30.56 -5.40 -14.03
C VAL A 224 -29.75 -6.02 -12.88
N GLY A 225 -30.43 -6.37 -11.77
CA GLY A 225 -29.83 -7.01 -10.59
C GLY A 225 -30.02 -6.23 -9.29
N LYS A 226 -29.80 -6.91 -8.15
CA LYS A 226 -30.28 -6.53 -6.80
C LYS A 226 -29.86 -5.16 -6.22
N ASN A 227 -28.99 -4.38 -6.87
CA ASN A 227 -28.44 -3.16 -6.27
C ASN A 227 -28.32 -1.99 -7.26
N SER A 228 -29.21 -0.99 -7.14
CA SER A 228 -29.06 0.35 -7.77
C SER A 228 -27.70 1.01 -7.42
N ARG A 229 -27.08 0.63 -6.29
CA ARG A 229 -25.71 1.04 -5.89
C ARG A 229 -24.58 0.52 -6.80
N SER A 230 -24.88 -0.32 -7.79
CA SER A 230 -23.90 -0.90 -8.71
C SER A 230 -23.89 -0.25 -10.10
N ARG A 231 -24.77 0.73 -10.37
CA ARG A 231 -24.75 1.46 -11.65
C ARG A 231 -23.38 2.11 -11.82
N THR A 232 -22.72 1.81 -12.93
CA THR A 232 -21.47 2.49 -13.30
C THR A 232 -21.71 3.24 -14.58
N HIS A 233 -21.47 4.55 -14.58
CA HIS A 233 -21.67 5.40 -15.76
C HIS A 233 -20.52 6.40 -15.91
N PRO A 234 -20.09 6.70 -17.14
CA PRO A 234 -18.99 7.62 -17.38
C PRO A 234 -19.41 9.05 -17.02
N LYS A 235 -18.43 9.85 -16.59
CA LYS A 235 -18.58 11.30 -16.47
C LYS A 235 -18.75 11.93 -17.86
N PHE A 236 -19.45 13.06 -17.96
CA PHE A 236 -19.71 13.77 -19.22
C PHE A 236 -18.50 14.59 -19.70
N ASP A 237 -17.35 13.94 -19.79
CA ASP A 237 -16.12 14.48 -20.32
C ASP A 237 -15.26 13.34 -20.91
N ASN A 238 -14.07 13.66 -21.41
CA ASN A 238 -13.14 12.65 -21.95
C ASN A 238 -12.14 12.18 -20.88
N THR A 239 -12.44 12.35 -19.59
CA THR A 239 -11.61 11.77 -18.54
C THR A 239 -11.94 10.28 -18.39
N PRO A 240 -11.00 9.43 -17.92
CA PRO A 240 -11.25 8.00 -17.75
C PRO A 240 -12.19 7.68 -16.57
N PHE A 241 -12.69 8.71 -15.86
CA PHE A 241 -13.43 8.51 -14.61
C PHE A 241 -14.90 8.14 -14.84
N SER A 242 -15.38 7.19 -14.04
CA SER A 242 -16.78 6.78 -14.00
C SER A 242 -17.36 6.89 -12.60
N TYR A 243 -18.63 7.26 -12.49
CA TYR A 243 -19.37 7.23 -11.24
C TYR A 243 -19.82 5.82 -10.92
N LYS A 244 -19.70 5.44 -9.65
CA LYS A 244 -20.27 4.22 -9.08
C LYS A 244 -21.45 4.60 -8.18
N GLY A 245 -22.65 4.29 -8.63
CA GLY A 245 -23.90 4.73 -8.04
C GLY A 245 -24.40 6.03 -8.68
N ARG A 246 -25.01 6.90 -7.87
CA ARG A 246 -25.49 8.22 -8.30
C ARG A 246 -24.38 9.27 -8.15
N SER A 247 -24.33 10.22 -9.07
CA SER A 247 -23.43 11.39 -8.99
C SER A 247 -24.00 12.51 -8.12
N TYR A 248 -25.32 12.58 -7.92
CA TYR A 248 -26.02 13.65 -7.17
C TYR A 248 -25.67 15.08 -7.64
N GLY A 249 -25.23 15.25 -8.89
CA GLY A 249 -24.83 16.55 -9.41
C GLY A 249 -23.46 17.06 -8.95
N VAL A 250 -22.64 16.24 -8.29
CA VAL A 250 -21.31 16.61 -7.77
C VAL A 250 -20.21 15.72 -8.35
N GLY A 251 -18.92 16.08 -8.13
CA GLY A 251 -17.78 15.32 -8.64
C GLY A 251 -17.18 15.89 -9.94
N ALA A 252 -17.62 17.07 -10.37
CA ALA A 252 -17.08 17.75 -11.55
C ALA A 252 -15.56 18.00 -11.52
N PRO A 253 -14.92 18.35 -10.37
CA PRO A 253 -13.47 18.58 -10.29
C PRO A 253 -12.58 17.41 -10.70
N VAL A 254 -13.07 16.18 -10.53
CA VAL A 254 -12.28 14.95 -10.72
C VAL A 254 -11.80 14.84 -12.16
N GLY A 255 -10.49 14.63 -12.35
CA GLY A 255 -9.83 14.62 -13.65
C GLY A 255 -9.68 15.98 -14.34
N LEU A 256 -10.32 17.04 -13.83
CA LEU A 256 -10.29 18.39 -14.41
C LEU A 256 -9.30 19.29 -13.67
N THR A 257 -9.56 19.56 -12.39
CA THR A 257 -8.82 20.49 -11.53
C THR A 257 -7.95 19.79 -10.49
N ASP A 258 -7.97 18.46 -10.44
CA ASP A 258 -7.23 17.62 -9.49
C ASP A 258 -5.78 17.30 -9.91
N ILE A 259 -5.21 18.04 -10.86
CA ILE A 259 -3.92 17.74 -11.51
C ILE A 259 -2.78 17.61 -10.49
N SER A 260 -2.77 18.42 -9.42
CA SER A 260 -1.78 18.34 -8.34
C SER A 260 -1.82 17.00 -7.59
N ILE A 261 -2.99 16.37 -7.53
CA ILE A 261 -3.23 15.09 -6.87
C ILE A 261 -3.00 13.95 -7.86
N SER A 262 -3.65 14.01 -9.03
CA SER A 262 -3.62 12.94 -10.04
C SER A 262 -2.26 12.77 -10.73
N SER A 263 -1.43 13.81 -10.79
CA SER A 263 -0.04 13.70 -11.27
C SER A 263 0.90 13.01 -10.29
N ASN A 264 0.51 12.87 -9.02
CA ASN A 264 1.33 12.24 -8.00
C ASN A 264 1.16 10.72 -8.07
N LYS A 265 2.19 10.01 -8.55
CA LYS A 265 2.23 8.54 -8.64
C LYS A 265 2.03 7.82 -7.30
N GLN A 266 2.20 8.52 -6.18
CA GLN A 266 1.98 7.96 -4.85
C GLN A 266 0.54 8.09 -4.39
N ALA A 267 -0.26 8.98 -4.98
CA ALA A 267 -1.67 9.12 -4.62
C ALA A 267 -2.47 7.90 -5.10
N ALA A 268 -3.12 7.21 -4.18
CA ALA A 268 -3.97 6.06 -4.46
C ALA A 268 -5.44 6.48 -4.57
N SER A 269 -5.88 7.33 -3.65
CA SER A 269 -7.25 7.85 -3.62
C SER A 269 -7.27 9.20 -2.92
N TYR A 270 -8.36 9.95 -3.10
CA TYR A 270 -8.59 11.15 -2.33
C TYR A 270 -10.07 11.36 -2.05
N ILE A 271 -10.35 12.09 -0.98
CA ILE A 271 -11.71 12.39 -0.52
C ILE A 271 -11.82 13.89 -0.30
N TYR A 272 -12.89 14.49 -0.78
CA TYR A 272 -13.22 15.90 -0.56
C TYR A 272 -14.73 16.08 -0.40
N GLN A 273 -15.12 17.27 0.06
CA GLN A 273 -16.52 17.62 0.22
C GLN A 273 -16.94 18.63 -0.85
N GLU A 274 -18.14 18.43 -1.38
CA GLU A 274 -18.74 19.30 -2.40
C GLU A 274 -20.21 19.55 -2.07
N GLU A 275 -20.67 20.78 -2.23
CA GLU A 275 -22.08 21.15 -2.08
C GLU A 275 -22.84 20.84 -3.38
N GLY A 276 -23.99 20.19 -3.26
CA GLY A 276 -24.83 19.83 -4.40
C GLY A 276 -26.30 19.71 -4.02
N TYR A 277 -27.13 19.29 -4.96
CA TYR A 277 -28.56 19.05 -4.70
C TYR A 277 -28.85 17.56 -4.66
N LEU A 278 -29.42 17.10 -3.55
CA LEU A 278 -30.08 15.81 -3.51
C LEU A 278 -31.39 15.92 -4.29
N THR A 279 -31.36 15.46 -5.54
CA THR A 279 -32.53 15.39 -6.41
C THR A 279 -33.40 14.19 -5.99
N ASP A 280 -34.60 14.50 -5.53
CA ASP A 280 -35.65 13.52 -5.27
C ASP A 280 -36.78 13.70 -6.29
N VAL A 281 -37.26 12.60 -6.86
CA VAL A 281 -38.24 12.61 -7.95
C VAL A 281 -39.36 11.65 -7.62
N GLU A 282 -40.58 12.16 -7.62
CA GLU A 282 -41.79 11.38 -7.42
C GLU A 282 -42.68 11.50 -8.65
N CYS A 283 -42.92 10.38 -9.33
CA CYS A 283 -43.75 10.32 -10.53
C CYS A 283 -45.09 9.63 -10.25
N ILE A 284 -46.17 10.20 -10.79
CA ILE A 284 -47.53 9.68 -10.72
C ILE A 284 -48.19 9.68 -12.10
N TYR A 285 -49.22 8.85 -12.27
CA TYR A 285 -50.17 9.02 -13.36
C TYR A 285 -51.29 9.98 -12.92
N ASN A 286 -51.37 11.13 -13.58
CA ASN A 286 -52.41 12.11 -13.33
C ASN A 286 -53.38 12.18 -14.51
N SER A 287 -54.44 11.37 -14.46
CA SER A 287 -55.49 11.35 -15.49
C SER A 287 -56.27 12.66 -15.62
N THR A 288 -56.18 13.54 -14.62
CA THR A 288 -56.79 14.88 -14.64
C THR A 288 -55.84 15.97 -15.13
N SER A 289 -54.65 15.60 -15.61
CA SER A 289 -53.69 16.53 -16.19
C SER A 289 -54.31 17.25 -17.39
N ASN A 290 -54.19 18.58 -17.41
CA ASN A 290 -54.64 19.41 -18.53
C ASN A 290 -53.59 19.49 -19.66
N PHE A 291 -52.40 18.90 -19.45
CA PHE A 291 -51.32 18.87 -20.45
C PHE A 291 -51.54 17.72 -21.43
N THR A 292 -51.91 18.06 -22.67
CA THR A 292 -52.33 17.08 -23.69
C THR A 292 -51.73 17.40 -25.06
N LEU A 293 -51.61 16.36 -25.89
CA LEU A 293 -51.20 16.47 -27.29
C LEU A 293 -52.42 16.82 -28.16
N SER A 294 -52.34 17.90 -28.92
CA SER A 294 -53.34 18.35 -29.89
C SER A 294 -52.77 18.41 -31.31
N SER A 295 -53.65 18.37 -32.31
CA SER A 295 -53.27 18.70 -33.69
C SER A 295 -52.65 20.11 -33.71
N GLY A 296 -51.56 20.28 -34.45
CA GLY A 296 -50.84 21.56 -34.49
C GLY A 296 -51.67 22.72 -35.04
N PRO A 297 -51.12 23.95 -34.97
CA PRO A 297 -51.83 25.17 -35.35
C PRO A 297 -52.19 25.22 -36.85
N VAL A 298 -51.55 24.41 -37.69
CA VAL A 298 -51.82 24.32 -39.13
C VAL A 298 -52.28 22.90 -39.49
N SER A 299 -53.54 22.77 -39.89
CA SER A 299 -54.11 21.51 -40.34
C SER A 299 -53.42 21.01 -41.61
N GLY A 300 -52.83 19.81 -41.56
CA GLY A 300 -52.14 19.19 -42.70
C GLY A 300 -50.62 19.33 -42.69
N GLU A 301 -50.05 20.02 -41.70
CA GLU A 301 -48.61 20.03 -41.48
C GLU A 301 -48.20 18.93 -40.48
N TRP A 302 -46.96 18.44 -40.61
CA TRP A 302 -46.32 17.47 -39.71
C TRP A 302 -45.93 18.09 -38.37
N ILE A 303 -46.75 19.01 -37.85
CA ILE A 303 -46.52 19.78 -36.63
C ILE A 303 -47.67 19.49 -35.66
N TYR A 304 -47.32 19.14 -34.43
CA TYR A 304 -48.24 18.86 -33.34
C TYR A 304 -47.92 19.76 -32.16
N ALA A 305 -48.94 20.14 -31.39
CA ALA A 305 -48.76 20.98 -30.23
C ALA A 305 -49.01 20.14 -28.96
N ALA A 306 -48.14 20.26 -27.97
CA ALA A 306 -48.43 19.81 -26.62
C ALA A 306 -48.68 21.05 -25.77
N SER A 307 -49.85 21.13 -25.15
CA SER A 307 -50.23 22.30 -24.36
C SER A 307 -51.09 21.98 -23.15
N GLY A 308 -51.00 22.83 -22.13
CA GLY A 308 -51.84 22.73 -20.93
C GLY A 308 -51.21 23.28 -19.68
N LYS A 309 -51.99 23.35 -18.59
CA LYS A 309 -51.52 23.86 -17.30
C LYS A 309 -50.99 22.73 -16.41
N LEU A 310 -49.80 22.95 -15.86
CA LEU A 310 -49.21 22.23 -14.73
C LEU A 310 -49.52 22.92 -13.39
N PRO A 311 -49.42 22.24 -12.23
CA PRO A 311 -49.79 22.80 -10.92
C PRO A 311 -49.13 24.15 -10.58
N ASP A 312 -47.90 24.35 -11.03
CA ASP A 312 -47.12 25.57 -10.77
C ASP A 312 -47.00 26.49 -11.99
N SER A 313 -47.84 26.34 -13.02
CA SER A 313 -47.77 27.22 -14.20
C SER A 313 -48.21 28.64 -13.85
N VAL A 314 -47.34 29.61 -14.10
CA VAL A 314 -47.64 31.04 -13.93
C VAL A 314 -47.87 31.67 -15.30
N ASP A 315 -48.84 32.58 -15.41
CA ASP A 315 -49.16 33.37 -16.63
C ASP A 315 -49.64 32.62 -17.88
N GLY A 316 -49.89 31.31 -17.81
CA GLY A 316 -50.39 30.56 -18.97
C GLY A 316 -50.40 29.05 -18.77
N GLY A 317 -50.77 28.32 -19.81
CA GLY A 317 -50.41 26.90 -19.93
C GLY A 317 -49.05 26.80 -20.62
N GLU A 318 -48.29 25.75 -20.31
CA GLU A 318 -47.09 25.42 -21.06
C GLU A 318 -47.49 25.03 -22.49
N TYR A 319 -46.64 25.38 -23.45
CA TYR A 319 -46.90 25.17 -24.88
C TYR A 319 -45.59 24.86 -25.60
N SER A 320 -45.55 23.75 -26.34
CA SER A 320 -44.42 23.37 -27.18
C SER A 320 -44.89 22.70 -28.48
N ASN A 321 -44.19 22.97 -29.57
CA ASN A 321 -44.46 22.37 -30.89
C ASN A 321 -43.50 21.21 -31.17
N TYR A 322 -44.00 20.13 -31.75
CA TYR A 322 -43.25 18.92 -32.07
C TYR A 322 -43.44 18.56 -33.54
N ILE A 323 -42.40 18.05 -34.19
CA ILE A 323 -42.46 17.61 -35.57
C ILE A 323 -42.67 16.09 -35.59
N GLY A 324 -43.66 15.62 -36.35
CA GLY A 324 -43.99 14.20 -36.46
C GLY A 324 -44.76 13.90 -37.74
N HIS A 325 -44.51 12.74 -38.35
CA HIS A 325 -45.32 12.22 -39.46
C HIS A 325 -46.75 11.95 -38.99
N ASP A 326 -46.90 11.47 -37.76
CA ASP A 326 -48.15 11.37 -37.04
C ASP A 326 -48.00 11.77 -35.56
N SER A 327 -49.12 11.90 -34.86
CA SER A 327 -49.13 12.18 -33.42
C SER A 327 -48.78 10.97 -32.55
N LYS A 328 -48.58 9.77 -33.13
CA LYS A 328 -48.48 8.51 -32.38
C LYS A 328 -47.10 8.32 -31.77
N ALA A 329 -46.06 8.80 -32.46
CA ALA A 329 -44.67 8.65 -32.04
C ALA A 329 -44.15 9.79 -31.14
N ILE A 330 -44.98 10.76 -30.79
CA ILE A 330 -44.55 11.95 -30.04
C ILE A 330 -44.52 11.67 -28.55
N VAL A 331 -43.44 12.08 -27.88
CA VAL A 331 -43.34 12.14 -26.41
C VAL A 331 -42.94 13.56 -26.06
N ALA A 332 -43.88 14.30 -25.50
CA ALA A 332 -43.72 15.71 -25.17
C ALA A 332 -43.54 15.88 -23.66
N MET A 333 -42.55 16.67 -23.26
CA MET A 333 -42.36 17.07 -21.87
C MET A 333 -42.63 18.57 -21.71
N ALA A 334 -43.44 18.92 -20.71
CA ALA A 334 -43.58 20.31 -20.27
C ALA A 334 -43.04 20.49 -18.87
N VAL A 335 -42.52 21.69 -18.62
CA VAL A 335 -41.91 22.07 -17.34
C VAL A 335 -42.64 23.30 -16.82
N ALA A 336 -43.14 23.23 -15.58
CA ALA A 336 -43.83 24.37 -14.98
C ALA A 336 -42.82 25.45 -14.54
N TYR A 337 -43.10 26.71 -14.89
CA TYR A 337 -42.33 27.87 -14.41
C TYR A 337 -43.04 28.57 -13.23
N SER A 338 -42.38 28.61 -12.07
CA SER A 338 -42.79 29.46 -10.93
C SER A 338 -41.58 30.00 -10.16
N GLU A 339 -41.54 31.32 -10.00
CA GLU A 339 -40.51 32.00 -9.18
C GLU A 339 -40.69 31.76 -7.68
N LYS A 340 -41.92 31.48 -7.24
CA LYS A 340 -42.28 31.35 -5.82
C LYS A 340 -42.20 29.91 -5.33
N SER A 341 -42.47 28.93 -6.20
CA SER A 341 -42.46 27.52 -5.81
C SER A 341 -41.03 26.99 -5.67
N THR A 342 -40.79 26.19 -4.63
CA THR A 342 -39.57 25.39 -4.48
C THR A 342 -39.63 24.12 -5.33
N ARG A 343 -40.84 23.67 -5.65
CA ARG A 343 -41.11 22.44 -6.38
C ARG A 343 -41.00 22.71 -7.87
N ARG A 344 -40.67 21.66 -8.61
CA ARG A 344 -40.60 21.68 -10.07
C ARG A 344 -41.39 20.52 -10.59
N TYR A 345 -42.24 20.77 -11.58
CA TYR A 345 -43.07 19.74 -12.17
C TYR A 345 -42.65 19.51 -13.62
N ILE A 346 -42.52 18.24 -13.97
CA ILE A 346 -42.45 17.78 -15.35
C ILE A 346 -43.76 17.03 -15.63
N ALA A 347 -44.44 17.34 -16.72
CA ALA A 347 -45.48 16.47 -17.26
C ALA A 347 -45.08 15.89 -18.60
N ILE A 348 -45.50 14.66 -18.83
CA ILE A 348 -45.28 13.91 -20.04
C ILE A 348 -46.64 13.59 -20.63
N THR A 349 -46.86 14.00 -21.89
CA THR A 349 -47.96 13.53 -22.72
C THR A 349 -47.37 12.80 -23.91
N ALA A 350 -48.00 11.72 -24.34
CA ALA A 350 -47.43 10.82 -25.32
C ALA A 350 -48.50 10.30 -26.28
N GLY A 351 -48.09 10.06 -27.53
CA GLY A 351 -48.91 9.43 -28.55
C GLY A 351 -49.16 7.94 -28.30
N GLU A 352 -49.97 7.33 -29.17
CA GLU A 352 -50.40 5.93 -29.08
C GLU A 352 -49.22 4.94 -28.91
N SER A 353 -48.11 5.15 -29.63
CA SER A 353 -46.93 4.27 -29.60
C SER A 353 -46.20 4.28 -28.25
N TYR A 354 -46.34 5.35 -27.48
CA TYR A 354 -45.76 5.52 -26.14
C TYR A 354 -46.85 5.76 -25.10
N SER A 355 -48.05 5.20 -25.29
CA SER A 355 -49.23 5.44 -24.46
C SER A 355 -49.02 5.17 -22.97
N PHE A 356 -48.08 4.28 -22.61
CA PHE A 356 -47.68 4.02 -21.23
C PHE A 356 -47.04 5.23 -20.52
N LEU A 357 -46.50 6.21 -21.26
CA LEU A 357 -45.98 7.47 -20.68
C LEU A 357 -47.04 8.55 -20.60
N ASN A 358 -48.21 8.37 -21.22
CA ASN A 358 -49.21 9.42 -21.30
C ASN A 358 -49.77 9.74 -19.90
N ASN A 359 -50.04 11.02 -19.65
CA ASN A 359 -50.51 11.54 -18.36
C ASN A 359 -49.56 11.27 -17.18
N THR A 360 -48.25 11.13 -17.44
CA THR A 360 -47.26 11.02 -16.37
C THR A 360 -46.89 12.41 -15.88
N GLN A 361 -46.82 12.59 -14.57
CA GLN A 361 -46.38 13.83 -13.95
C GLN A 361 -45.36 13.51 -12.86
N CYS A 362 -44.23 14.21 -12.88
CA CYS A 362 -43.15 14.04 -11.92
C CYS A 362 -42.90 15.34 -11.15
N GLU A 363 -42.85 15.25 -9.82
CA GLU A 363 -42.40 16.29 -8.92
C GLU A 363 -40.90 16.12 -8.66
N LEU A 364 -40.12 17.17 -8.88
CA LEU A 364 -38.69 17.22 -8.60
C LEU A 364 -38.46 18.15 -7.41
N ASN A 365 -37.86 17.61 -6.36
CA ASN A 365 -37.45 18.34 -5.18
C ASN A 365 -35.92 18.36 -5.08
N PHE A 366 -35.36 19.55 -4.84
CA PHE A 366 -33.91 19.75 -4.74
C PHE A 366 -33.57 20.15 -3.31
N THR A 367 -32.97 19.22 -2.56
CA THR A 367 -32.53 19.51 -1.19
C THR A 367 -31.03 19.81 -1.19
N PRO A 368 -30.59 21.03 -0.86
CA PRO A 368 -29.16 21.35 -0.78
C PRO A 368 -28.48 20.49 0.29
N THR A 369 -27.46 19.75 -0.12
CA THR A 369 -26.79 18.72 0.68
C THR A 369 -25.28 18.80 0.46
N LEU A 370 -24.51 18.60 1.53
CA LEU A 370 -23.08 18.41 1.46
C LEU A 370 -22.78 16.94 1.15
N PHE A 371 -21.98 16.69 0.13
CA PHE A 371 -21.60 15.35 -0.29
C PHE A 371 -20.15 15.07 0.02
N ASN A 372 -19.88 13.81 0.36
CA ASN A 372 -18.53 13.27 0.41
C ASN A 372 -18.21 12.61 -0.93
N VAL A 373 -17.22 13.14 -1.64
CA VAL A 373 -16.78 12.62 -2.93
C VAL A 373 -15.47 11.88 -2.72
N SER A 374 -15.52 10.56 -2.88
CA SER A 374 -14.36 9.67 -2.82
C SER A 374 -13.93 9.27 -4.22
N VAL A 375 -12.65 9.44 -4.52
CA VAL A 375 -12.06 9.19 -5.83
C VAL A 375 -10.97 8.14 -5.71
N ASP A 376 -11.09 7.08 -6.50
CA ASP A 376 -10.08 6.05 -6.69
C ASP A 376 -9.30 6.33 -7.97
N LEU A 377 -8.03 6.66 -7.83
CA LEU A 377 -7.15 7.02 -8.96
C LEU A 377 -6.67 5.79 -9.75
N LEU A 378 -6.68 4.60 -9.14
CA LEU A 378 -6.23 3.36 -9.79
C LEU A 378 -7.35 2.74 -10.63
N ASN A 379 -8.57 2.71 -10.08
CA ASN A 379 -9.73 2.15 -10.77
C ASN A 379 -10.52 3.20 -11.57
N PHE A 380 -10.11 4.47 -11.54
CA PHE A 380 -10.81 5.60 -12.16
C PHE A 380 -12.28 5.69 -11.77
N ASN A 381 -12.58 5.50 -10.48
CA ASN A 381 -13.95 5.48 -9.97
C ASN A 381 -14.23 6.66 -9.04
N ILE A 382 -15.44 7.18 -9.12
CA ILE A 382 -15.98 8.22 -8.24
C ILE A 382 -17.16 7.64 -7.50
N SER A 383 -17.12 7.65 -6.17
CA SER A 383 -18.29 7.36 -5.33
C SER A 383 -18.67 8.57 -4.50
N VAL A 384 -19.97 8.84 -4.48
CA VAL A 384 -20.56 10.01 -3.82
C VAL A 384 -21.53 9.53 -2.74
N SER A 385 -21.42 10.09 -1.55
CA SER A 385 -22.37 9.84 -0.46
C SER A 385 -22.86 11.14 0.19
N PRO A 386 -24.17 11.26 0.48
CA PRO A 386 -24.69 12.42 1.20
C PRO A 386 -24.21 12.43 2.65
N LEU A 387 -23.86 13.60 3.17
CA LEU A 387 -23.48 13.80 4.58
C LEU A 387 -24.61 14.50 5.34
N ASN A 388 -24.76 15.82 5.16
CA ASN A 388 -25.67 16.67 5.91
C ASN A 388 -26.36 17.67 4.97
N THR A 389 -27.58 18.10 5.32
CA THR A 389 -28.24 19.21 4.63
C THR A 389 -27.53 20.54 4.94
N VAL A 390 -27.44 21.42 3.94
CA VAL A 390 -26.78 22.72 4.04
C VAL A 390 -27.72 23.85 3.62
N PRO A 391 -27.43 25.12 4.01
CA PRO A 391 -28.12 26.26 3.43
C PRO A 391 -28.01 26.25 1.91
N ASP A 392 -29.05 26.73 1.22
CA ASP A 392 -29.08 26.76 -0.23
C ASP A 392 -27.94 27.62 -0.79
N PHE A 393 -26.99 26.99 -1.48
CA PHE A 393 -25.83 27.66 -2.08
C PHE A 393 -26.19 28.41 -3.37
N ASN A 394 -27.39 28.19 -3.93
CA ASN A 394 -27.97 29.01 -5.01
C ASN A 394 -29.40 29.45 -4.64
N PRO A 395 -29.56 30.43 -3.73
CA PRO A 395 -30.87 30.88 -3.24
C PRO A 395 -31.83 31.37 -4.34
N GLN A 396 -31.28 31.91 -5.43
CA GLN A 396 -32.06 32.36 -6.60
C GLN A 396 -32.61 31.18 -7.43
N ARG A 397 -32.14 29.95 -7.18
CA ARG A 397 -32.57 28.71 -7.83
C ARG A 397 -32.49 28.74 -9.35
N ASN A 398 -31.58 29.55 -9.88
CA ASN A 398 -31.34 29.62 -11.31
C ASN A 398 -30.80 28.28 -11.84
N LEU A 399 -29.91 27.61 -11.08
CA LEU A 399 -29.34 26.33 -11.48
C LEU A 399 -30.43 25.26 -11.66
N THR A 400 -31.25 25.03 -10.65
CA THR A 400 -32.30 24.02 -10.68
C THR A 400 -33.38 24.39 -11.71
N ARG A 401 -33.73 25.66 -11.83
CA ARG A 401 -34.69 26.14 -12.85
C ARG A 401 -34.21 25.88 -14.26
N THR A 402 -32.99 26.31 -14.60
CA THR A 402 -32.43 26.15 -15.95
C THR A 402 -32.19 24.68 -16.27
N MET A 403 -31.81 23.87 -15.28
CA MET A 403 -31.65 22.43 -15.45
C MET A 403 -32.99 21.75 -15.77
N VAL A 404 -34.06 22.00 -14.99
CA VAL A 404 -35.35 21.35 -15.25
C VAL A 404 -35.91 21.79 -16.62
N ARG A 405 -35.72 23.05 -17.02
CA ARG A 405 -36.12 23.52 -18.36
C ARG A 405 -35.47 22.75 -19.51
N GLN A 406 -34.30 22.13 -19.28
CA GLN A 406 -33.67 21.29 -20.31
C GLN A 406 -34.52 20.09 -20.70
N PHE A 407 -35.38 19.55 -19.82
CA PHE A 407 -36.22 18.40 -20.17
C PHE A 407 -37.21 18.72 -21.30
N GLU A 408 -37.80 19.91 -21.29
CA GLU A 408 -38.67 20.36 -22.37
C GLU A 408 -37.91 20.51 -23.68
N LEU A 409 -36.75 21.19 -23.66
CA LEU A 409 -35.89 21.37 -24.83
C LEU A 409 -35.45 20.02 -25.42
N ILE A 410 -34.99 19.11 -24.56
CA ILE A 410 -34.58 17.75 -24.95
C ILE A 410 -35.76 17.00 -25.58
N SER A 411 -36.97 17.09 -25.03
CA SER A 411 -38.14 16.42 -25.61
C SER A 411 -38.52 16.98 -26.99
N ASN A 412 -38.37 18.28 -27.17
CA ASN A 412 -38.64 18.98 -28.43
C ASN A 412 -37.68 18.49 -29.53
N ASP A 413 -36.38 18.49 -29.22
CA ASP A 413 -35.32 18.17 -30.19
C ASP A 413 -35.23 16.68 -30.55
N LEU A 414 -35.67 15.81 -29.63
CA LEU A 414 -35.52 14.36 -29.78
C LEU A 414 -36.74 13.67 -30.38
N THR A 415 -37.77 14.44 -30.72
CA THR A 415 -38.90 13.92 -31.49
C THR A 415 -38.54 14.02 -32.97
N ASN A 416 -38.30 12.87 -33.60
CA ASN A 416 -38.11 12.78 -35.04
C ASN A 416 -39.45 12.47 -35.73
N LEU A 417 -39.47 12.50 -37.07
CA LEU A 417 -40.66 12.23 -37.89
C LEU A 417 -41.39 10.93 -37.53
N TYR A 418 -40.69 9.88 -37.09
CA TYR A 418 -41.30 8.55 -36.89
C TYR A 418 -41.19 8.00 -35.47
N VAL A 419 -40.31 8.55 -34.63
CA VAL A 419 -39.92 7.95 -33.34
C VAL A 419 -39.50 9.07 -32.38
N SER A 420 -39.77 8.90 -31.08
CA SER A 420 -39.18 9.73 -30.03
C SER A 420 -37.97 9.02 -29.42
N LEU A 421 -36.78 9.58 -29.64
CA LEU A 421 -35.55 9.03 -29.06
C LEU A 421 -35.57 9.10 -27.53
N LEU A 422 -36.23 10.11 -26.97
CA LEU A 422 -36.48 10.22 -25.53
C LEU A 422 -37.45 9.14 -25.05
N GLY A 423 -38.54 8.91 -25.78
CA GLY A 423 -39.48 7.82 -25.51
C GLY A 423 -38.81 6.45 -25.47
N ASP A 424 -37.95 6.17 -26.44
CA ASP A 424 -37.18 4.91 -26.50
C ASP A 424 -36.19 4.76 -25.34
N ALA A 425 -35.50 5.85 -24.97
CA ALA A 425 -34.59 5.84 -23.82
C ALA A 425 -35.33 5.56 -22.51
N LEU A 426 -36.47 6.22 -22.27
CA LEU A 426 -37.31 5.95 -21.10
C LEU A 426 -37.80 4.51 -21.11
N ASN A 427 -38.27 4.01 -22.25
CA ASN A 427 -38.74 2.63 -22.40
C ASN A 427 -37.63 1.61 -22.08
N SER A 428 -36.38 1.88 -22.48
CA SER A 428 -35.22 1.04 -22.15
C SER A 428 -35.00 0.93 -20.64
N SER A 429 -35.07 2.04 -19.92
CA SER A 429 -34.94 2.08 -18.46
C SER A 429 -36.11 1.38 -17.76
N ILE A 430 -37.33 1.55 -18.26
CA ILE A 430 -38.53 0.84 -17.76
C ILE A 430 -38.37 -0.67 -17.91
N ALA A 431 -37.91 -1.13 -19.08
CA ALA A 431 -37.65 -2.54 -19.32
C ALA A 431 -36.57 -3.09 -18.36
N ALA A 432 -35.48 -2.34 -18.15
CA ALA A 432 -34.43 -2.72 -17.22
C ALA A 432 -34.91 -2.74 -15.75
N TYR A 433 -35.74 -1.78 -15.35
CA TYR A 433 -36.36 -1.76 -14.02
C TYR A 433 -37.23 -2.99 -13.80
N ASN A 434 -38.08 -3.34 -14.77
CA ASN A 434 -38.92 -4.53 -14.74
C ASN A 434 -38.08 -5.83 -14.60
N MET A 435 -36.93 -5.89 -15.27
CA MET A 435 -35.98 -7.01 -15.17
C MET A 435 -35.14 -7.03 -13.89
N SER A 436 -35.13 -5.96 -13.08
CA SER A 436 -34.29 -5.86 -11.88
C SER A 436 -34.81 -6.68 -10.67
N GLN A 437 -35.99 -7.28 -10.79
CA GLN A 437 -36.67 -7.96 -9.71
C GLN A 437 -35.91 -9.22 -9.23
N PRO A 438 -35.79 -9.44 -7.91
CA PRO A 438 -35.29 -10.72 -7.41
C PRO A 438 -36.33 -11.82 -7.66
N ASN A 439 -35.90 -12.96 -8.22
CA ASN A 439 -36.70 -14.19 -8.47
C ASN A 439 -37.51 -14.72 -7.26
N SER A 440 -37.37 -14.11 -6.08
CA SER A 440 -38.00 -14.47 -4.82
C SER A 440 -39.40 -13.86 -4.63
N ASN A 441 -39.75 -12.77 -5.34
CA ASN A 441 -41.09 -12.18 -5.28
C ASN A 441 -41.98 -12.79 -6.38
N ARG A 442 -42.98 -13.60 -5.98
CA ARG A 442 -43.92 -14.26 -6.90
C ARG A 442 -44.90 -13.32 -7.60
N ASN A 443 -44.99 -12.07 -7.18
CA ASN A 443 -45.83 -11.05 -7.81
C ASN A 443 -44.90 -10.09 -8.56
N GLY A 444 -44.92 -10.11 -9.89
CA GLY A 444 -44.20 -9.15 -10.73
C GLY A 444 -44.62 -7.71 -10.43
N PHE A 445 -43.78 -6.74 -10.77
CA PHE A 445 -44.20 -5.34 -10.76
C PHE A 445 -45.41 -5.15 -11.68
N THR A 446 -46.36 -4.31 -11.29
CA THR A 446 -47.41 -3.90 -12.22
C THR A 446 -46.79 -3.05 -13.34
N GLN A 447 -47.40 -3.02 -14.52
CA GLN A 447 -46.90 -2.21 -15.64
C GLN A 447 -46.80 -0.71 -15.27
N ALA A 448 -47.74 -0.22 -14.47
CA ALA A 448 -47.72 1.15 -13.98
C ALA A 448 -46.55 1.41 -13.03
N GLU A 449 -46.30 0.50 -12.09
CA GLU A 449 -45.18 0.62 -11.13
C GLU A 449 -43.82 0.51 -11.82
N ALA A 450 -43.68 -0.40 -12.78
CA ALA A 450 -42.46 -0.52 -13.58
C ALA A 450 -42.21 0.74 -14.43
N THR A 451 -43.27 1.30 -15.03
CA THR A 451 -43.18 2.54 -15.81
C THR A 451 -42.76 3.72 -14.93
N LEU A 452 -43.48 3.96 -13.83
CA LEU A 452 -43.18 5.09 -12.94
C LEU A 452 -41.79 4.95 -12.29
N GLY A 453 -41.38 3.74 -11.88
CA GLY A 453 -40.05 3.48 -11.34
C GLY A 453 -38.93 3.71 -12.36
N GLY A 454 -39.10 3.22 -13.59
CA GLY A 454 -38.15 3.42 -14.69
C GLY A 454 -38.03 4.90 -15.10
N VAL A 455 -39.15 5.61 -15.22
CA VAL A 455 -39.18 7.05 -15.52
C VAL A 455 -38.54 7.86 -14.41
N THR A 456 -38.86 7.56 -13.14
CA THR A 456 -38.27 8.21 -11.96
C THR A 456 -36.75 8.09 -11.98
N ASN A 457 -36.21 6.88 -12.16
CA ASN A 457 -34.77 6.66 -12.24
C ASN A 457 -34.13 7.42 -13.40
N SER A 458 -34.80 7.46 -14.56
CA SER A 458 -34.30 8.13 -15.76
C SER A 458 -34.22 9.64 -15.58
N ILE A 459 -35.27 10.26 -15.03
CA ILE A 459 -35.27 11.70 -14.73
C ILE A 459 -34.21 12.04 -13.68
N ILE A 460 -34.07 11.22 -12.63
CA ILE A 460 -33.01 11.37 -11.62
C ILE A 460 -31.63 11.33 -12.29
N ALA A 461 -31.37 10.32 -13.12
CA ALA A 461 -30.09 10.13 -13.80
C ALA A 461 -29.75 11.33 -14.70
N MET A 462 -30.70 11.76 -15.53
CA MET A 462 -30.54 12.93 -16.39
C MET A 462 -30.30 14.20 -15.57
N ALA A 463 -31.06 14.42 -14.51
CA ALA A 463 -30.92 15.60 -13.64
C ALA A 463 -29.55 15.65 -12.97
N ASP A 464 -29.12 14.54 -12.36
CA ASP A 464 -27.82 14.43 -11.69
C ASP A 464 -26.67 14.69 -12.69
N ASP A 465 -26.72 14.10 -13.89
CA ASP A 465 -25.67 14.31 -14.90
C ASP A 465 -25.67 15.72 -15.51
N MET A 466 -26.85 16.32 -15.70
CA MET A 466 -26.95 17.71 -16.15
C MET A 466 -26.36 18.67 -15.11
N LEU A 467 -26.60 18.43 -13.82
CA LEU A 467 -25.99 19.22 -12.73
C LEU A 467 -24.46 19.09 -12.74
N VAL A 468 -23.91 17.88 -12.92
CA VAL A 468 -22.46 17.67 -13.07
C VAL A 468 -21.90 18.40 -14.30
N ALA A 469 -22.64 18.43 -15.41
CA ALA A 469 -22.22 19.13 -16.62
C ALA A 469 -22.20 20.65 -16.42
N TYR A 470 -23.21 21.24 -15.74
CA TYR A 470 -23.19 22.66 -15.34
C TYR A 470 -22.03 22.97 -14.39
N ALA A 471 -21.78 22.10 -13.41
CA ALA A 471 -20.64 22.21 -12.51
C ALA A 471 -19.30 22.19 -13.28
N SER A 472 -19.16 21.31 -14.27
CA SER A 472 -17.97 21.23 -15.12
C SER A 472 -17.81 22.48 -16.01
N ALA A 473 -18.92 23.04 -16.51
CA ALA A 473 -18.92 24.29 -17.25
C ALA A 473 -18.51 25.49 -16.38
N GLN A 474 -18.96 25.55 -15.12
CA GLN A 474 -18.53 26.57 -14.16
C GLN A 474 -17.01 26.55 -13.94
N LEU A 475 -16.41 25.36 -13.82
CA LEU A 475 -14.97 25.21 -13.63
C LEU A 475 -14.16 25.63 -14.87
N ILE A 476 -14.55 25.19 -16.07
CA ILE A 476 -13.72 25.27 -17.28
C ILE A 476 -14.03 26.48 -18.16
N VAL A 477 -15.32 26.82 -18.28
CA VAL A 477 -15.82 27.91 -19.13
C VAL A 477 -15.97 29.18 -18.32
N GLY A 478 -16.71 29.12 -17.20
CA GLY A 478 -16.93 30.28 -16.34
C GLY A 478 -15.69 30.70 -15.55
N GLY A 479 -14.84 29.74 -15.20
CA GLY A 479 -13.70 29.99 -14.31
C GLY A 479 -14.14 30.42 -12.91
N VAL A 480 -15.29 29.92 -12.45
CA VAL A 480 -15.88 30.24 -11.16
C VAL A 480 -15.72 29.04 -10.24
N TRP A 481 -14.77 29.13 -9.31
CA TRP A 481 -14.42 28.03 -8.41
C TRP A 481 -14.23 28.50 -6.96
N SER A 482 -14.33 27.55 -6.04
CA SER A 482 -13.95 27.69 -4.64
C SER A 482 -12.85 26.67 -4.31
N THR A 483 -11.89 27.05 -3.47
CA THR A 483 -10.85 26.12 -3.04
C THR A 483 -11.31 25.33 -1.82
N GLN A 484 -11.18 24.01 -1.89
CA GLN A 484 -11.51 23.07 -0.83
C GLN A 484 -10.30 22.19 -0.49
N SER A 485 -10.21 21.76 0.77
CA SER A 485 -9.18 20.80 1.19
C SER A 485 -9.63 19.37 0.91
N ALA A 486 -8.79 18.60 0.21
CA ALA A 486 -8.96 17.18 -0.03
C ALA A 486 -7.99 16.37 0.85
N GLN A 487 -8.48 15.28 1.43
CA GLN A 487 -7.67 14.27 2.11
C GLN A 487 -7.17 13.27 1.07
N VAL A 488 -5.87 13.27 0.80
CA VAL A 488 -5.23 12.39 -0.18
C VAL A 488 -4.59 11.22 0.54
N TYR A 489 -4.96 10.01 0.15
CA TYR A 489 -4.34 8.78 0.60
C TYR A 489 -3.18 8.45 -0.32
N MET A 490 -1.98 8.51 0.22
CA MET A 490 -0.75 8.22 -0.48
C MET A 490 -0.22 6.85 -0.08
N ASN A 491 0.26 6.09 -1.05
CA ASN A 491 1.05 4.89 -0.80
C ASN A 491 2.40 5.31 -0.20
N ALA A 492 2.65 4.86 1.02
CA ALA A 492 3.91 5.09 1.73
C ALA A 492 4.50 3.75 2.21
N ILE A 493 5.77 3.77 2.61
CA ILE A 493 6.45 2.58 3.10
C ILE A 493 6.56 2.61 4.61
N ARG A 494 6.11 1.53 5.25
CA ARG A 494 6.43 1.17 6.62
C ARG A 494 7.56 0.14 6.61
N PHE A 495 8.48 0.24 7.56
CA PHE A 495 9.50 -0.79 7.77
C PHE A 495 8.97 -1.83 8.75
N GLY A 496 8.92 -3.08 8.31
CA GLY A 496 8.58 -4.24 9.14
C GLY A 496 7.13 -4.36 9.55
N GLN A 497 6.75 -5.57 9.98
CA GLN A 497 5.49 -5.77 10.68
C GLN A 497 5.69 -5.53 12.18
N PRO A 498 4.70 -4.93 12.88
CA PRO A 498 4.82 -4.62 14.30
C PRO A 498 5.14 -5.87 15.14
N ALA A 499 4.57 -7.04 14.80
CA ALA A 499 4.86 -8.29 15.49
C ALA A 499 6.35 -8.66 15.48
N TYR A 500 7.02 -8.52 14.33
CA TYR A 500 8.46 -8.80 14.20
C TYR A 500 9.32 -7.73 14.87
N ILE A 501 8.90 -6.46 14.86
CA ILE A 501 9.59 -5.36 15.55
C ILE A 501 9.59 -5.60 17.07
N TYR A 502 8.44 -5.95 17.66
CA TYR A 502 8.36 -6.28 19.08
C TYR A 502 9.15 -7.55 19.44
N ALA A 503 9.10 -8.58 18.57
CA ALA A 503 9.84 -9.82 18.78
C ALA A 503 11.36 -9.60 18.76
N ILE A 504 11.89 -8.82 17.81
CA ILE A 504 13.34 -8.57 17.72
C ILE A 504 13.83 -7.65 18.83
N PHE A 505 13.02 -6.68 19.25
CA PHE A 505 13.32 -5.85 20.42
C PHE A 505 13.35 -6.70 21.70
N GLY A 506 12.35 -7.56 21.90
CA GLY A 506 12.30 -8.50 23.01
C GLY A 506 13.49 -9.46 23.02
N LEU A 507 13.85 -10.04 21.86
CA LEU A 507 15.01 -10.92 21.73
C LEU A 507 16.32 -10.20 22.08
N ASN A 508 16.53 -8.99 21.56
CA ASN A 508 17.69 -8.16 21.90
C ASN A 508 17.77 -7.91 23.42
N LEU A 509 16.64 -7.56 24.04
CA LEU A 509 16.57 -7.34 25.48
C LEU A 509 16.90 -8.61 26.27
N CYS A 510 16.37 -9.76 25.87
CA CYS A 510 16.67 -11.05 26.50
C CYS A 510 18.18 -11.40 26.41
N ILE A 511 18.81 -11.20 25.25
CA ILE A 511 20.24 -11.45 25.07
C ILE A 511 21.05 -10.50 25.95
N MET A 512 20.71 -9.21 25.98
CA MET A 512 21.35 -8.21 26.84
C MET A 512 21.23 -8.57 28.33
N LEU A 513 20.04 -8.98 28.77
CA LEU A 513 19.81 -9.43 30.14
C LEU A 513 20.62 -10.70 30.46
N ALA A 514 20.72 -11.64 29.52
CA ALA A 514 21.55 -12.84 29.69
C ALA A 514 23.04 -12.49 29.83
N VAL A 515 23.56 -11.58 29.00
CA VAL A 515 24.94 -11.07 29.12
C VAL A 515 25.15 -10.39 30.46
N ALA A 516 24.24 -9.51 30.88
CA ALA A 516 24.35 -8.80 32.15
C ALA A 516 24.28 -9.76 33.36
N ALA A 517 23.35 -10.73 33.34
CA ALA A 517 23.22 -11.73 34.39
C ALA A 517 24.47 -12.60 34.50
N GLU A 518 25.02 -13.07 33.37
CA GLU A 518 26.26 -13.87 33.35
C GLU A 518 27.48 -13.03 33.76
N ALA A 519 27.55 -11.77 33.35
CA ALA A 519 28.59 -10.84 33.80
C ALA A 519 28.54 -10.66 35.33
N VAL A 520 27.36 -10.43 35.91
CA VAL A 520 27.21 -10.28 37.37
C VAL A 520 27.54 -11.59 38.09
N ARG A 521 27.01 -12.72 37.62
CA ARG A 521 27.23 -14.06 38.21
C ARG A 521 28.70 -14.44 38.25
N THR A 522 29.46 -14.09 37.23
CA THR A 522 30.89 -14.45 37.09
C THR A 522 31.85 -13.33 37.53
N ARG A 523 31.33 -12.22 38.09
CA ARG A 523 32.10 -11.01 38.44
C ARG A 523 32.91 -10.48 37.26
N GLY A 524 32.27 -10.35 36.10
CA GLY A 524 32.88 -9.88 34.86
C GLY A 524 33.86 -10.88 34.25
N TRP A 525 33.60 -12.19 34.40
CA TRP A 525 34.46 -13.27 33.94
C TRP A 525 35.92 -13.17 34.44
N GLU A 526 36.12 -12.65 35.65
CA GLU A 526 37.44 -12.47 36.27
C GLU A 526 38.24 -13.79 36.33
N LYS A 527 37.54 -14.91 36.56
CA LYS A 527 38.11 -16.26 36.67
C LYS A 527 38.29 -16.99 35.33
N LEU A 528 38.10 -16.33 34.19
CA LEU A 528 38.26 -16.95 32.89
C LEU A 528 39.75 -17.15 32.57
N GLY A 529 40.20 -18.41 32.55
CA GLY A 529 41.56 -18.78 32.17
C GLY A 529 41.82 -18.70 30.67
N ARG A 530 43.10 -18.64 30.25
CA ARG A 530 43.54 -18.54 28.84
C ARG A 530 42.94 -19.61 27.95
N PHE A 531 42.91 -20.86 28.44
CA PHE A 531 42.54 -22.05 27.69
C PHE A 531 41.19 -21.91 26.95
N ASN A 532 41.24 -22.06 25.64
CA ASN A 532 40.08 -22.19 24.77
C ASN A 532 40.00 -23.60 24.16
N TYR A 533 39.02 -24.40 24.57
CA TYR A 533 38.84 -25.74 23.99
C TYR A 533 38.36 -25.72 22.53
N LEU A 534 37.88 -24.57 22.02
CA LEU A 534 37.54 -24.39 20.61
C LEU A 534 38.77 -24.03 19.75
N ASP A 535 39.87 -23.58 20.36
CA ASP A 535 41.10 -23.33 19.63
C ASP A 535 41.95 -24.61 19.62
N PRO A 536 42.18 -25.24 18.44
CA PRO A 536 43.01 -26.43 18.36
C PRO A 536 44.43 -26.19 18.89
N ARG A 537 44.94 -24.95 18.86
CA ARG A 537 46.27 -24.61 19.40
C ARG A 537 46.32 -24.80 20.90
N ASP A 538 45.33 -24.27 21.60
CA ASP A 538 45.20 -24.38 23.05
C ASP A 538 44.89 -25.82 23.48
N LEU A 539 44.11 -26.55 22.67
CA LEU A 539 43.82 -27.96 22.91
C LEU A 539 45.07 -28.84 22.81
N ILE A 540 45.90 -28.65 21.77
CA ILE A 540 47.17 -29.39 21.58
C ILE A 540 48.16 -29.05 22.70
N MET A 541 48.27 -27.77 23.07
CA MET A 541 49.14 -27.33 24.15
C MET A 541 48.69 -27.89 25.51
N ALA A 542 47.38 -27.89 25.79
CA ALA A 542 46.83 -28.47 27.01
C ALA A 542 46.99 -29.99 27.06
N ALA A 543 46.72 -30.69 25.95
CA ALA A 543 46.91 -32.14 25.84
C ALA A 543 48.39 -32.52 26.02
N SER A 544 49.32 -31.76 25.44
CA SER A 544 50.75 -32.02 25.61
C SER A 544 51.29 -31.65 26.99
N ARG A 545 50.66 -30.75 27.75
CA ARG A 545 51.07 -30.52 29.15
C ARG A 545 50.89 -31.77 30.02
N GLY A 546 50.03 -32.71 29.61
CA GLY A 546 49.95 -34.07 30.17
C GLY A 546 51.04 -35.04 29.66
N GLY A 547 51.73 -34.73 28.56
CA GLY A 547 52.77 -35.52 27.91
C GLY A 547 53.98 -34.66 27.53
N HIS A 548 54.72 -34.21 28.54
CA HIS A 548 55.91 -33.33 28.65
C HIS A 548 56.65 -32.70 27.43
N LYS A 549 56.59 -33.19 26.17
CA LYS A 549 57.50 -32.77 25.07
C LYS A 549 57.09 -31.49 24.30
N VAL A 550 55.84 -31.36 23.82
CA VAL A 550 55.42 -30.18 23.02
C VAL A 550 55.21 -28.95 23.92
N ALA A 551 54.69 -29.16 25.14
CA ALA A 551 54.53 -28.12 26.15
C ALA A 551 55.86 -27.43 26.54
N GLN A 552 56.93 -28.20 26.71
CA GLN A 552 58.26 -27.65 27.03
C GLN A 552 58.83 -26.79 25.89
N ALA A 553 58.54 -27.12 24.63
CA ALA A 553 58.95 -26.30 23.49
C ALA A 553 58.14 -25.00 23.37
N GLY A 554 56.82 -25.05 23.62
CA GLY A 554 56.00 -23.85 23.69
C GLY A 554 56.43 -22.92 24.84
N ASP A 555 56.76 -23.46 26.01
CA ASP A 555 57.27 -22.67 27.15
C ASP A 555 58.66 -22.06 26.87
N LYS A 556 59.50 -22.70 26.03
CA LYS A 556 60.79 -22.16 25.57
C LYS A 556 60.60 -20.99 24.59
N LEU A 557 59.71 -21.15 23.60
CA LEU A 557 59.37 -20.09 22.63
C LEU A 557 58.76 -18.86 23.32
N ALA A 558 57.86 -19.07 24.29
CA ALA A 558 57.28 -17.98 25.07
C ALA A 558 58.32 -17.22 25.92
N ARG A 559 59.41 -17.88 26.34
CA ARG A 559 60.53 -17.25 27.07
C ARG A 559 61.50 -16.53 26.14
N GLU A 560 61.75 -17.04 24.93
CA GLU A 560 62.64 -16.43 23.94
C GLU A 560 62.03 -15.19 23.27
N GLU A 561 60.72 -15.15 23.03
CA GLU A 561 60.01 -14.00 22.47
C GLU A 561 59.67 -12.89 23.49
N GLY A 562 60.29 -12.90 24.68
CA GLY A 562 60.17 -11.85 25.71
C GLY A 562 60.54 -10.41 25.25
N LYS A 563 60.92 -10.22 23.99
CA LYS A 563 61.02 -8.93 23.30
C LYS A 563 60.19 -8.92 22.01
N LYS A 564 58.99 -8.33 22.12
CA LYS A 564 58.19 -7.68 21.06
C LYS A 564 57.68 -8.59 19.92
N THR A 565 56.39 -8.92 19.95
CA THR A 565 55.33 -8.35 19.07
C THR A 565 54.04 -9.16 19.19
N MET A 566 52.94 -8.59 19.71
CA MET A 566 51.59 -9.11 19.42
C MET A 566 51.38 -8.97 17.91
N LYS A 567 51.49 -10.06 17.15
CA LYS A 567 51.69 -9.94 15.69
C LYS A 567 50.41 -9.97 14.86
N ARG A 568 49.22 -10.10 15.45
CA ARG A 568 47.93 -9.91 14.75
C ARG A 568 46.75 -9.99 15.74
N VAL A 569 45.97 -8.92 15.86
CA VAL A 569 44.64 -8.96 16.47
C VAL A 569 43.65 -9.18 15.34
N TRP A 570 42.97 -10.34 15.31
CA TRP A 570 41.89 -10.58 14.37
C TRP A 570 40.57 -10.15 15.00
N LEU A 571 39.74 -9.43 14.25
CA LEU A 571 38.39 -9.11 14.66
C LEU A 571 37.65 -10.45 14.84
N LEU A 572 37.23 -10.76 16.08
CA LEU A 572 36.52 -12.00 16.51
C LEU A 572 37.38 -13.21 16.94
N SER A 573 38.72 -13.16 16.95
CA SER A 573 39.54 -14.25 17.51
C SER A 573 40.29 -13.83 18.77
N ASP A 574 40.64 -14.82 19.61
CA ASP A 574 41.62 -14.63 20.68
C ASP A 574 43.00 -14.34 20.04
N PRO A 575 43.83 -13.44 20.61
CA PRO A 575 45.12 -13.08 20.03
C PRO A 575 46.17 -14.19 20.18
N ASP A 576 47.03 -14.32 19.18
CA ASP A 576 48.11 -15.31 19.15
C ASP A 576 49.34 -14.80 19.91
N GLU A 577 49.69 -15.47 21.02
CA GLU A 577 50.86 -15.18 21.85
C GLU A 577 52.04 -16.13 21.52
N GLY A 578 52.28 -16.40 20.24
CA GLY A 578 53.44 -17.18 19.77
C GLY A 578 53.22 -18.70 19.72
N ASN A 579 52.02 -19.20 20.03
CA ASN A 579 51.71 -20.63 19.90
C ASN A 579 51.46 -21.02 18.43
N GLY A 580 51.05 -20.08 17.57
CA GLY A 580 50.79 -20.34 16.16
C GLY A 580 52.01 -20.60 15.29
N THR A 581 53.23 -20.43 15.82
CA THR A 581 54.50 -20.67 15.11
C THR A 581 55.07 -22.07 15.33
N LEU A 582 54.50 -22.85 16.26
CA LEU A 582 54.91 -24.22 16.53
C LEU A 582 54.61 -25.12 15.33
N ALA A 583 55.65 -25.62 14.66
CA ALA A 583 55.53 -26.63 13.61
C ALA A 583 55.38 -28.02 14.23
N VAL A 584 54.29 -28.70 13.89
CA VAL A 584 53.89 -29.96 14.52
C VAL A 584 53.59 -30.99 13.43
N ARG A 585 54.03 -32.25 13.63
CA ARG A 585 53.79 -33.39 12.74
C ARG A 585 53.11 -34.53 13.51
N MET A 586 52.26 -35.27 12.80
CA MET A 586 51.67 -36.50 13.30
C MET A 586 52.60 -37.70 13.04
N GLN A 587 52.85 -38.51 14.07
CA GLN A 587 53.62 -39.76 14.00
C GLN A 587 52.75 -40.91 14.50
N GLY A 588 52.44 -41.86 13.61
CA GLY A 588 51.70 -43.09 13.93
C GLY A 588 52.58 -44.10 14.67
N ASP A 589 51.95 -44.91 15.53
CA ASP A 589 52.52 -46.14 16.06
C ASP A 589 51.98 -47.38 15.31
N ASP A 590 52.58 -48.55 15.57
CA ASP A 590 52.23 -49.81 14.91
C ASP A 590 50.81 -50.30 15.21
N ASN A 591 50.14 -49.68 16.20
CA ASN A 591 48.77 -49.99 16.62
C ASN A 591 47.74 -49.02 16.01
N GLY A 592 48.16 -48.09 15.15
CA GLY A 592 47.29 -47.12 14.48
C GLY A 592 46.94 -45.90 15.34
N HIS A 593 47.56 -45.72 16.51
CA HIS A 593 47.45 -44.49 17.27
C HIS A 593 48.39 -43.43 16.70
N VAL A 594 47.94 -42.18 16.72
CA VAL A 594 48.71 -41.06 16.17
C VAL A 594 49.12 -40.14 17.31
N SER A 595 50.43 -39.92 17.44
CA SER A 595 51.01 -38.99 18.40
C SER A 595 51.41 -37.68 17.71
N ILE A 596 51.29 -36.58 18.45
CA ILE A 596 51.64 -35.23 17.99
C ILE A 596 53.09 -34.96 18.42
N VAL A 597 54.00 -34.75 17.47
CA VAL A 597 55.44 -34.54 17.69
C VAL A 597 55.88 -33.22 17.07
N LEU A 598 56.85 -32.54 17.68
CA LEU A 598 57.45 -31.33 17.09
C LEU A 598 58.16 -31.69 15.79
N ALA A 599 57.92 -30.89 14.75
CA ALA A 599 58.65 -31.03 13.51
C ALA A 599 60.11 -30.59 13.77
N GLY A 600 61.09 -31.47 13.53
CA GLY A 600 62.51 -31.16 13.81
C GLY A 600 63.02 -29.95 13.00
N GLU A 601 64.13 -29.34 13.42
CA GLU A 601 64.71 -28.11 12.83
C GLU A 601 64.98 -28.18 11.30
N ASN A 602 65.01 -29.38 10.71
CA ASN A 602 65.19 -29.61 9.28
C ASN A 602 63.88 -29.80 8.49
N SER A 603 62.72 -29.57 9.10
CA SER A 603 61.44 -29.62 8.39
C SER A 603 61.04 -28.23 7.93
N THR A 604 61.01 -28.02 6.61
CA THR A 604 60.52 -26.77 6.01
C THR A 604 59.04 -26.57 6.37
N PRO A 605 58.67 -25.45 7.02
CA PRO A 605 57.27 -25.14 7.25
C PRO A 605 56.56 -24.98 5.90
N VAL A 606 55.37 -25.58 5.75
CA VAL A 606 54.56 -25.62 4.50
C VAL A 606 54.06 -24.23 4.06
N ALA A 607 54.50 -23.16 4.69
CA ALA A 607 54.21 -21.79 4.27
C ALA A 607 55.12 -21.36 3.11
N HIS A 608 55.09 -22.10 2.00
CA HIS A 608 55.46 -21.71 0.63
C HIS A 608 55.44 -22.97 -0.25
N LEU A 609 54.25 -23.37 -0.68
CA LEU A 609 54.10 -24.20 -1.88
C LEU A 609 53.36 -23.33 -2.90
N ASP A 610 54.16 -22.57 -3.66
CA ASP A 610 53.79 -22.23 -5.02
C ASP A 610 53.92 -23.52 -5.85
N ASP A 611 52.88 -23.80 -6.62
CA ASP A 611 52.72 -24.79 -7.69
C ASP A 611 53.94 -25.69 -8.00
N ALA A 612 53.85 -26.95 -7.60
CA ALA A 612 54.58 -28.04 -8.23
C ALA A 612 53.62 -29.23 -8.38
N GLU A 613 52.99 -29.32 -9.55
CA GLU A 613 52.45 -30.57 -10.07
C GLU A 613 53.61 -31.57 -10.20
N GLU A 614 53.52 -32.72 -9.52
CA GLU A 614 54.28 -33.91 -9.92
C GLU A 614 53.31 -35.03 -10.30
N PRO A 615 53.53 -35.70 -11.45
CA PRO A 615 52.61 -36.68 -12.01
C PRO A 615 52.70 -38.02 -11.30
N CYS A 616 51.53 -38.65 -11.10
CA CYS A 616 51.43 -40.07 -10.76
C CYS A 616 52.15 -40.93 -11.81
N GLN A 617 53.31 -41.49 -11.47
CA GLN A 617 53.87 -42.62 -12.20
C GLN A 617 53.15 -43.91 -11.81
N VAL A 618 52.42 -44.47 -12.77
CA VAL A 618 51.98 -45.86 -12.76
C VAL A 618 53.23 -46.75 -12.84
N LYS A 619 53.43 -47.61 -11.85
CA LYS A 619 54.39 -48.71 -11.92
C LYS A 619 53.77 -49.86 -12.72
N ASP A 620 54.26 -50.05 -13.94
CA ASP A 620 54.25 -51.37 -14.58
C ASP A 620 55.41 -52.20 -14.02
N GLY A 621 55.14 -53.48 -13.72
CA GLY A 621 56.20 -54.43 -13.37
C GLY A 621 55.71 -55.74 -12.78
N THR A 622 55.33 -56.66 -13.68
CA THR A 622 55.30 -58.15 -13.59
C THR A 622 54.42 -58.85 -12.58
#